data_AF-A0A970UUK5-F1
#
_entry.id   AF-A0A970UUK5-F1
#
_cell.length_a   1.000
_cell.length_b   1.000
_cell.length_c   1.000
_cell.angle_alpha   90.00
_cell.angle_beta   90.00
_cell.angle_gamma   90.00
#
_symmetry.space_group_name_H-M   'P 1'
#
loop_
_entity.id
_entity.type
_entity.pdbx_description
1 polymer ?
#
loop_
_entity_poly.entity_id
_entity_poly.type
_entity_poly.pdbx_seq_one_letter_code
_entity_poly.pdbx_strand_id
1 'polypeptide(L)'
;MSKIKYILLTALILCFIFSSCDSDKILEENLYTFTDKMMGKYLETDSTLTEFYKLMEMTNVNGLLNSYGSYTCFAPTNSAMLEYYKEKGKSSLSDFSPDSLKLIAYDHLINGSEIIFASFLNGRLPDPTMSNRFITITLTPDGAALVNRNSQISEKDIMVHNGVIHKIRKVLDPVRLGIVDVIAKEENFSIFYDALILTGLADSLLLDKDESYEISTTRAKELEDAVVTTIASERYAPLMREYGYTVLMESNETFQKNGINNIDDLKTYAANVYDTMYPADANITNVTDRRNSLNRFIAYHLINKELSYTKFLSNYDTGHQFKTVDLYEYIEPMCPNTLIQVKNERSSGKMNLINTIQDTGKSIEISMSNYDNDATNGVYHEIDRILAYTKEVDAEISSKRLRFDVSSLFPELTNNNMRGRPSNNDVLYRHAIPAGYLERLKCGEATVICYTSPNDKLMNYMGDEIFIAVKPGQLYDLEITTPPIPAGTYEVRFGFQSNGRRGVAQFYVDGIPSGVPVNLNTLGTDIGIGYESIGSNPADLFGYENDKMMRNRGYMKGPGSFKSINSSWYTGESARHNAGNLRKILGTYSFLNTENHIIGVKGLSSGQFQIDFIEFVPTSVLEFEDIY
;
A
#
# COMPACT_ATOMS: atom_id res chain seq x y z
N MET A 1 65.04 21.75 -55.46
CA MET A 1 65.90 21.88 -54.25
C MET A 1 64.95 22.04 -53.05
N SER A 2 64.50 21.00 -52.33
CA SER A 2 65.23 20.19 -51.31
C SER A 2 65.80 21.08 -50.20
N LYS A 3 65.17 21.26 -49.03
CA LYS A 3 65.09 20.39 -47.80
C LYS A 3 66.00 20.95 -46.68
N ILE A 4 65.67 20.62 -45.41
CA ILE A 4 66.51 20.59 -44.17
C ILE A 4 66.64 21.94 -43.42
N LYS A 5 66.47 22.10 -42.09
CA LYS A 5 66.36 21.24 -40.88
C LYS A 5 65.79 22.11 -39.74
N TYR A 6 64.91 21.58 -38.88
CA TYR A 6 64.87 21.96 -37.47
C TYR A 6 64.69 20.70 -36.62
N ILE A 7 65.67 20.48 -35.76
CA ILE A 7 65.80 19.44 -34.73
C ILE A 7 65.81 20.22 -33.41
N LEU A 8 64.94 19.91 -32.45
CA LEU A 8 65.33 19.31 -31.16
C LEU A 8 64.10 19.12 -30.27
N LEU A 9 63.76 17.85 -30.13
CA LEU A 9 62.89 17.24 -29.13
C LEU A 9 63.65 17.23 -27.79
N THR A 10 63.07 17.74 -26.70
CA THR A 10 63.53 17.45 -25.34
C THR A 10 62.38 16.80 -24.57
N ALA A 11 62.59 15.52 -24.27
CA ALA A 11 61.72 14.67 -23.47
C ALA A 11 61.90 15.00 -21.98
N LEU A 12 60.80 15.14 -21.24
CA LEU A 12 60.83 15.02 -19.79
C LEU A 12 59.98 13.82 -19.39
N ILE A 13 60.70 12.81 -18.91
CA ILE A 13 60.25 11.56 -18.32
C ILE A 13 59.62 11.88 -16.96
N LEU A 14 58.36 11.48 -16.74
CA LEU A 14 57.78 11.41 -15.40
C LEU A 14 57.71 9.93 -15.00
N CYS A 15 58.71 9.49 -14.22
CA CYS A 15 58.65 8.27 -13.45
C CYS A 15 57.81 8.52 -12.19
N PHE A 16 56.76 7.75 -11.97
CA PHE A 16 56.29 7.42 -10.63
C PHE A 16 56.21 5.90 -10.50
N ILE A 17 56.89 5.40 -9.48
CA ILE A 17 57.06 4.00 -9.12
C ILE A 17 56.30 3.76 -7.80
N PHE A 18 55.27 2.91 -7.90
CA PHE A 18 54.73 1.91 -6.96
C PHE A 18 53.90 2.28 -5.71
N SER A 19 52.65 1.81 -5.72
CA SER A 19 52.07 0.76 -4.85
C SER A 19 50.71 0.35 -5.48
N SER A 20 50.57 -0.80 -6.14
CA SER A 20 50.34 -2.17 -5.64
C SER A 20 49.07 -2.33 -4.77
N CYS A 21 48.05 -2.94 -5.40
CA CYS A 21 46.84 -3.60 -4.90
C CYS A 21 45.88 -2.82 -3.97
N ASP A 22 44.66 -2.55 -4.47
CA ASP A 22 43.61 -3.56 -4.34
C ASP A 22 42.79 -3.54 -5.63
N SER A 23 42.86 -4.63 -6.41
CA SER A 23 41.82 -4.91 -7.40
C SER A 23 40.53 -5.04 -6.62
N ASP A 24 39.48 -4.32 -7.00
CA ASP A 24 38.14 -4.51 -6.49
C ASP A 24 37.90 -5.99 -6.24
N LYS A 25 37.87 -6.38 -4.97
CA LYS A 25 37.24 -7.64 -4.59
C LYS A 25 35.79 -7.43 -4.93
N ILE A 26 35.43 -7.78 -6.17
CA ILE A 26 34.11 -8.31 -6.44
C ILE A 26 34.00 -9.45 -5.43
N LEU A 27 33.25 -9.22 -4.35
CA LEU A 27 32.79 -10.28 -3.48
C LEU A 27 32.25 -11.36 -4.42
N GLU A 28 32.80 -12.58 -4.41
CA GLU A 28 32.36 -13.67 -5.30
C GLU A 28 30.84 -13.90 -5.20
N GLU A 29 30.23 -13.42 -4.12
CA GLU A 29 28.81 -13.30 -3.80
C GLU A 29 27.98 -12.46 -4.82
N ASN A 30 28.63 -11.58 -5.58
CA ASN A 30 28.03 -10.63 -6.53
C ASN A 30 28.31 -10.96 -8.01
N LEU A 31 28.86 -12.13 -8.31
CA LEU A 31 29.03 -12.59 -9.70
C LEU A 31 27.72 -13.21 -10.21
N TYR A 32 27.02 -12.52 -11.11
CA TYR A 32 25.95 -13.12 -11.90
C TYR A 32 26.53 -13.75 -13.17
N THR A 33 26.11 -14.97 -13.50
CA THR A 33 26.56 -15.66 -14.71
C THR A 33 25.55 -15.41 -15.82
N PHE A 34 25.92 -14.61 -16.82
CA PHE A 34 25.11 -14.46 -18.02
C PHE A 34 25.21 -15.72 -18.88
N THR A 35 24.06 -16.29 -19.22
CA THR A 35 23.98 -17.44 -20.13
C THR A 35 23.47 -16.97 -21.48
N ASP A 36 24.16 -17.35 -22.57
CA ASP A 36 23.75 -17.04 -23.96
C ASP A 36 22.53 -17.88 -24.42
N LYS A 37 21.59 -18.18 -23.51
CA LYS A 37 20.43 -19.06 -23.75
C LYS A 37 19.14 -18.33 -23.41
N MET A 38 18.07 -18.64 -24.14
CA MET A 38 16.70 -18.33 -23.71
C MET A 38 16.33 -19.14 -22.46
N MET A 39 15.40 -18.65 -21.66
CA MET A 39 14.94 -19.28 -20.42
C MET A 39 14.51 -20.74 -20.63
N GLY A 40 13.66 -21.00 -21.61
CA GLY A 40 13.21 -22.37 -21.93
C GLY A 40 14.38 -23.31 -22.25
N LYS A 41 15.35 -22.84 -23.04
CA LYS A 41 16.55 -23.61 -23.36
C LYS A 41 17.47 -23.84 -22.17
N TYR A 42 17.55 -22.88 -21.24
CA TYR A 42 18.29 -23.07 -20.00
C TYR A 42 17.66 -24.22 -19.18
N LEU A 43 16.34 -24.16 -18.95
CA LEU A 43 15.58 -25.18 -18.22
C LEU A 43 15.74 -26.58 -18.81
N GLU A 44 15.73 -26.70 -20.14
CA GLU A 44 15.94 -27.98 -20.85
C GLU A 44 17.31 -28.61 -20.53
N THR A 45 18.36 -27.78 -20.46
CA THR A 45 19.75 -28.25 -20.36
C THR A 45 20.24 -28.41 -18.92
N ASP A 46 19.55 -27.82 -17.94
CA ASP A 46 19.95 -27.92 -16.54
C ASP A 46 19.48 -29.25 -15.92
N SER A 47 20.44 -30.11 -15.61
CA SER A 47 20.18 -31.44 -15.02
C SER A 47 19.45 -31.41 -13.67
N THR A 48 19.42 -30.27 -12.97
CA THR A 48 18.73 -30.09 -11.68
C THR A 48 17.28 -29.63 -11.81
N LEU A 49 16.82 -29.29 -13.02
CA LEU A 49 15.48 -28.73 -13.30
C LEU A 49 14.65 -29.60 -14.26
N THR A 50 15.06 -30.84 -14.54
CA THR A 50 14.43 -31.70 -15.54
C THR A 50 12.94 -31.98 -15.28
N GLU A 51 12.50 -32.08 -14.03
CA GLU A 51 11.08 -32.23 -13.67
C GLU A 51 10.29 -30.95 -13.93
N PHE A 52 10.84 -29.79 -13.59
CA PHE A 52 10.21 -28.50 -13.87
C PHE A 52 10.17 -28.19 -15.37
N TYR A 53 11.21 -28.55 -16.13
CA TYR A 53 11.19 -28.46 -17.59
C TYR A 53 10.08 -29.32 -18.21
N LYS A 54 9.91 -30.57 -17.74
CA LYS A 54 8.79 -31.43 -18.19
C LYS A 54 7.43 -30.77 -17.93
N LEU A 55 7.25 -30.11 -16.78
CA LEU A 55 6.05 -29.33 -16.50
C LEU A 55 5.84 -28.21 -17.54
N MET A 56 6.88 -27.43 -17.86
CA MET A 56 6.81 -26.37 -18.87
C MET A 56 6.45 -26.91 -20.26
N GLU A 57 6.99 -28.07 -20.64
CA GLU A 57 6.70 -28.74 -21.91
C GLU A 57 5.26 -29.26 -21.97
N MET A 58 4.82 -30.00 -20.95
CA MET A 58 3.47 -30.59 -20.90
C MET A 58 2.36 -29.52 -20.91
N THR A 59 2.66 -28.32 -20.41
CA THR A 59 1.72 -27.20 -20.34
C THR A 59 1.84 -26.22 -21.53
N ASN A 60 2.75 -26.49 -22.47
CA ASN A 60 3.12 -25.61 -23.59
C ASN A 60 3.66 -24.23 -23.17
N VAL A 61 4.03 -24.05 -21.90
CA VAL A 61 4.62 -22.81 -21.39
C VAL A 61 6.06 -22.63 -21.86
N ASN A 62 6.78 -23.72 -22.17
CA ASN A 62 8.14 -23.63 -22.71
C ASN A 62 8.21 -22.84 -24.04
N GLY A 63 7.16 -22.87 -24.86
CA GLY A 63 7.08 -22.06 -26.08
C GLY A 63 7.15 -20.56 -25.78
N LEU A 64 6.47 -20.11 -24.72
CA LEU A 64 6.52 -18.73 -24.23
C LEU A 64 7.93 -18.38 -23.74
N LEU A 65 8.56 -19.28 -22.97
CA LEU A 65 9.89 -19.07 -22.38
C LEU A 65 11.04 -19.10 -23.40
N ASN A 66 10.78 -19.50 -24.65
CA ASN A 66 11.72 -19.41 -25.78
C ASN A 66 11.44 -18.22 -26.71
N SER A 67 10.43 -17.40 -26.40
CA SER A 67 10.11 -16.17 -27.13
C SER A 67 10.75 -14.94 -26.47
N TYR A 68 10.89 -13.86 -27.26
CA TYR A 68 11.33 -12.57 -26.72
C TYR A 68 10.34 -12.03 -25.69
N GLY A 69 10.88 -11.46 -24.62
CA GLY A 69 10.12 -10.94 -23.49
C GLY A 69 11.06 -10.70 -22.31
N SER A 70 10.49 -10.30 -21.18
CA SER A 70 11.20 -10.17 -19.91
C SER A 70 10.44 -11.02 -18.88
N TYR A 71 11.13 -11.97 -18.26
CA TYR A 71 10.52 -12.94 -17.35
C TYR A 71 11.35 -13.07 -16.06
N THR A 72 10.67 -13.31 -14.95
CA THR A 72 11.29 -13.83 -13.72
C THR A 72 10.71 -15.20 -13.45
N CYS A 73 11.58 -16.20 -13.33
CA CYS A 73 11.19 -17.59 -13.08
C CYS A 73 11.75 -18.09 -11.75
N PHE A 74 10.87 -18.53 -10.86
CA PHE A 74 11.25 -19.23 -9.64
C PHE A 74 11.23 -20.73 -9.91
N ALA A 75 12.34 -21.31 -10.34
CA ALA A 75 12.37 -22.69 -10.85
C ALA A 75 12.60 -23.72 -9.71
N PRO A 76 11.62 -24.58 -9.36
CA PRO A 76 11.80 -25.61 -8.36
C PRO A 76 12.79 -26.68 -8.84
N THR A 77 13.70 -27.07 -7.96
CA THR A 77 14.64 -28.17 -8.21
C THR A 77 13.93 -29.51 -8.34
N ASN A 78 14.58 -30.50 -8.95
CA ASN A 78 14.03 -31.87 -9.07
C ASN A 78 13.62 -32.46 -7.71
N SER A 79 14.40 -32.22 -6.65
CA SER A 79 14.03 -32.66 -5.30
C SER A 79 12.77 -31.99 -4.79
N ALA A 80 12.60 -30.69 -5.06
CA ALA A 80 11.39 -29.94 -4.70
C ALA A 80 10.14 -30.48 -5.41
N MET A 81 10.25 -30.77 -6.72
CA MET A 81 9.15 -31.35 -7.50
C MET A 81 8.76 -32.75 -6.99
N LEU A 82 9.75 -33.60 -6.70
CA LEU A 82 9.51 -34.95 -6.18
C LEU A 82 8.90 -34.95 -4.77
N GLU A 83 9.29 -34.00 -3.92
CA GLU A 83 8.67 -33.79 -2.60
C GLU A 83 7.21 -33.35 -2.76
N TYR A 84 6.95 -32.38 -3.64
CA TYR A 84 5.61 -31.91 -3.95
C TYR A 84 4.68 -33.03 -4.45
N TYR A 85 5.16 -33.94 -5.31
CA TYR A 85 4.35 -35.08 -5.74
C TYR A 85 3.93 -35.94 -4.54
N LYS A 86 4.85 -36.23 -3.63
CA LYS A 86 4.56 -37.01 -2.41
C LYS A 86 3.55 -36.31 -1.51
N GLU A 87 3.71 -35.00 -1.30
CA GLU A 87 2.76 -34.18 -0.52
C GLU A 87 1.34 -34.24 -1.10
N LYS A 88 1.21 -34.30 -2.43
CA LYS A 88 -0.09 -34.42 -3.13
C LYS A 88 -0.57 -35.87 -3.32
N GLY A 89 0.14 -36.85 -2.79
CA GLY A 89 -0.18 -38.28 -2.98
C GLY A 89 -0.07 -38.75 -4.44
N LYS A 90 0.81 -38.11 -5.21
CA LYS A 90 1.08 -38.38 -6.63
C LYS A 90 2.47 -39.00 -6.80
N SER A 91 2.68 -39.71 -7.91
CA SER A 91 3.98 -40.30 -8.26
C SER A 91 4.71 -39.50 -9.33
N SER A 92 3.97 -38.78 -10.18
CA SER A 92 4.54 -37.99 -11.29
C SER A 92 3.58 -36.90 -11.79
N LEU A 93 4.07 -36.03 -12.68
CA LEU A 93 3.26 -34.99 -13.33
C LEU A 93 2.03 -35.55 -14.08
N SER A 94 2.11 -36.76 -14.64
CA SER A 94 0.98 -37.35 -15.37
C SER A 94 -0.22 -37.70 -14.48
N ASP A 95 -0.05 -37.70 -13.17
CA ASP A 95 -1.12 -37.99 -12.21
C ASP A 95 -1.95 -36.74 -11.85
N PHE A 96 -1.55 -35.56 -12.34
CA PHE A 96 -2.26 -34.28 -12.17
C PHE A 96 -3.14 -33.99 -13.39
N SER A 97 -4.18 -33.16 -13.18
CA SER A 97 -4.98 -32.67 -14.30
C SER A 97 -4.19 -31.66 -15.14
N PRO A 98 -4.39 -31.59 -16.47
CA PRO A 98 -3.73 -30.60 -17.32
C PRO A 98 -3.93 -29.15 -16.84
N ASP A 99 -5.13 -28.81 -16.36
CA ASP A 99 -5.44 -27.48 -15.86
C ASP A 99 -4.65 -27.15 -14.59
N SER A 100 -4.55 -28.12 -13.66
CA SER A 100 -3.71 -27.96 -12.47
C SER A 100 -2.24 -27.75 -12.82
N LEU A 101 -1.71 -28.53 -13.78
CA LEU A 101 -0.33 -28.39 -14.22
C LEU A 101 -0.07 -27.00 -14.80
N LYS A 102 -1.00 -26.48 -15.62
CA LYS A 102 -0.85 -25.14 -16.22
C LYS A 102 -0.86 -24.04 -15.17
N LEU A 103 -1.73 -24.13 -14.16
CA LEU A 103 -1.73 -23.18 -13.04
C LEU A 103 -0.42 -23.22 -12.26
N ILE A 104 0.04 -24.43 -11.90
CA ILE A 104 1.33 -24.61 -11.21
C ILE A 104 2.46 -24.02 -12.06
N ALA A 105 2.48 -24.23 -13.37
CA ALA A 105 3.49 -23.63 -14.25
C ALA A 105 3.49 -22.09 -14.17
N TYR A 106 2.30 -21.48 -14.19
CA TYR A 106 2.13 -20.03 -14.11
C TYR A 106 2.42 -19.43 -12.72
N ASP A 107 2.29 -20.20 -11.64
CA ASP A 107 2.67 -19.75 -10.28
C ASP A 107 4.16 -19.42 -10.14
N HIS A 108 4.99 -19.98 -11.01
CA HIS A 108 6.44 -19.82 -10.93
C HIS A 108 6.97 -18.72 -11.86
N LEU A 109 6.09 -18.06 -12.62
CA LEU A 109 6.47 -17.11 -13.66
C LEU A 109 5.84 -15.75 -13.43
N ILE A 110 6.67 -14.71 -13.41
CA ILE A 110 6.25 -13.31 -13.54
C ILE A 110 6.62 -12.86 -14.95
N ASN A 111 5.67 -12.27 -15.66
CA ASN A 111 5.85 -11.77 -17.01
C ASN A 111 5.98 -10.24 -17.01
N GLY A 112 6.87 -9.71 -17.83
CA GLY A 112 7.13 -8.28 -18.00
C GLY A 112 8.17 -7.69 -17.06
N SER A 113 8.75 -8.49 -16.17
CA SER A 113 9.68 -8.01 -15.13
C SER A 113 10.85 -8.97 -14.91
N GLU A 114 12.05 -8.39 -14.80
CA GLU A 114 13.32 -9.03 -14.44
C GLU A 114 13.73 -8.64 -13.01
N ILE A 115 13.36 -9.47 -12.04
CA ILE A 115 13.54 -9.18 -10.62
C ILE A 115 14.76 -9.94 -10.14
N ILE A 116 15.90 -9.24 -10.04
CA ILE A 116 17.15 -9.79 -9.49
C ILE A 116 17.11 -9.79 -7.96
N PHE A 117 17.93 -10.64 -7.33
CA PHE A 117 17.98 -10.80 -5.89
C PHE A 117 18.31 -9.51 -5.15
N ALA A 118 19.18 -8.67 -5.71
CA ALA A 118 19.53 -7.38 -5.12
C ALA A 118 18.33 -6.40 -5.02
N SER A 119 17.26 -6.64 -5.76
CA SER A 119 16.02 -5.86 -5.70
C SER A 119 15.00 -6.40 -4.69
N PHE A 120 15.25 -7.57 -4.10
CA PHE A 120 14.36 -8.14 -3.11
C PHE A 120 14.34 -7.31 -1.84
N LEU A 121 13.12 -7.02 -1.39
CA LEU A 121 12.81 -6.43 -0.10
C LEU A 121 11.86 -7.38 0.64
N ASN A 122 11.88 -7.33 1.98
CA ASN A 122 10.90 -8.07 2.77
C ASN A 122 9.48 -7.64 2.38
N GLY A 123 8.64 -8.61 2.01
CA GLY A 123 7.26 -8.39 1.63
C GLY A 123 6.92 -8.88 0.23
N ARG A 124 5.75 -8.45 -0.23
CA ARG A 124 5.17 -8.84 -1.52
C ARG A 124 5.88 -8.15 -2.69
N LEU A 125 6.25 -8.92 -3.71
CA LEU A 125 6.71 -8.39 -4.99
C LEU A 125 5.58 -7.58 -5.66
N PRO A 126 5.92 -6.50 -6.40
CA PRO A 126 4.92 -5.60 -6.97
C PRO A 126 4.15 -6.23 -8.14
N ASP A 127 4.76 -7.13 -8.89
CA ASP A 127 4.13 -7.77 -10.05
C ASP A 127 3.67 -9.20 -9.67
N PRO A 128 2.42 -9.58 -9.99
CA PRO A 128 1.93 -10.92 -9.73
C PRO A 128 2.52 -11.93 -10.72
N THR A 129 2.41 -13.20 -10.35
CA THR A 129 2.65 -14.33 -11.24
C THR A 129 1.63 -14.36 -12.37
N MET A 130 1.88 -15.17 -13.40
CA MET A 130 0.96 -15.37 -14.52
C MET A 130 -0.38 -16.02 -14.10
N SER A 131 -0.46 -16.56 -12.88
CA SER A 131 -1.69 -17.07 -12.26
C SER A 131 -2.41 -16.01 -11.40
N ASN A 132 -2.02 -14.73 -11.51
CA ASN A 132 -2.51 -13.60 -10.73
C ASN A 132 -2.34 -13.79 -9.21
N ARG A 133 -1.26 -14.44 -8.79
CA ARG A 133 -0.90 -14.62 -7.38
C ARG A 133 0.38 -13.86 -7.08
N PHE A 134 0.51 -13.37 -5.87
CA PHE A 134 1.69 -12.59 -5.53
C PHE A 134 2.70 -13.43 -4.77
N ILE A 135 3.97 -13.16 -5.04
CA ILE A 135 5.09 -13.78 -4.34
C ILE A 135 5.52 -12.88 -3.20
N THR A 136 5.69 -13.46 -2.02
CA THR A 136 6.26 -12.79 -0.84
C THR A 136 7.70 -13.22 -0.66
N ILE A 137 8.61 -12.27 -0.49
CA ILE A 137 10.01 -12.51 -0.15
C ILE A 137 10.23 -12.26 1.34
N THR A 138 10.91 -13.19 2.00
CA THR A 138 11.41 -13.03 3.37
C THR A 138 12.93 -13.15 3.35
N LEU A 139 13.62 -12.05 3.65
CA LEU A 139 15.06 -12.00 3.84
C LEU A 139 15.39 -12.42 5.27
N THR A 140 16.23 -13.44 5.39
CA THR A 140 16.65 -13.98 6.69
C THR A 140 17.91 -13.24 7.18
N PRO A 141 18.19 -13.24 8.51
CA PRO A 141 19.35 -12.53 9.06
C PRO A 141 20.71 -12.98 8.52
N ASP A 142 20.81 -14.22 8.02
CA ASP A 142 21.98 -14.80 7.37
C ASP A 142 22.09 -14.45 5.87
N GLY A 143 21.20 -13.59 5.36
CA GLY A 143 21.23 -13.09 3.98
C GLY A 143 20.59 -14.00 2.94
N ALA A 144 19.97 -15.11 3.34
CA ALA A 144 19.17 -15.93 2.43
C ALA A 144 17.79 -15.29 2.17
N ALA A 145 17.13 -15.72 1.09
CA ALA A 145 15.77 -15.33 0.78
C ALA A 145 14.86 -16.55 0.72
N LEU A 146 13.70 -16.43 1.35
CA LEU A 146 12.60 -17.40 1.28
C LEU A 146 11.49 -16.81 0.40
N VAL A 147 11.06 -17.58 -0.59
CA VAL A 147 9.89 -17.33 -1.41
C VAL A 147 8.67 -17.93 -0.70
N ASN A 148 7.61 -17.15 -0.53
CA ASN A 148 6.39 -17.49 0.20
C ASN A 148 6.66 -18.10 1.59
N ARG A 149 7.65 -17.52 2.30
CA ARG A 149 8.09 -17.89 3.67
C ARG A 149 8.65 -19.31 3.85
N ASN A 150 8.51 -20.21 2.88
CA ASN A 150 8.83 -21.63 3.06
C ASN A 150 9.76 -22.22 1.99
N SER A 151 10.04 -21.50 0.90
CA SER A 151 10.84 -21.99 -0.23
C SER A 151 12.14 -21.20 -0.35
N GLN A 152 13.24 -21.74 0.16
CA GLN A 152 14.54 -21.07 0.06
C GLN A 152 15.04 -21.01 -1.39
N ILE A 153 15.59 -19.86 -1.79
CA ILE A 153 16.32 -19.71 -3.04
C ILE A 153 17.67 -20.41 -2.90
N SER A 154 17.90 -21.46 -3.68
CA SER A 154 19.14 -22.25 -3.66
C SER A 154 20.22 -21.72 -4.61
N GLU A 155 19.80 -21.12 -5.71
CA GLU A 155 20.69 -20.47 -6.69
C GLU A 155 19.93 -19.26 -7.25
N LYS A 156 20.56 -18.10 -7.29
CA LYS A 156 19.92 -16.82 -7.61
C LYS A 156 20.57 -16.17 -8.83
N ASP A 157 19.87 -15.21 -9.44
CA ASP A 157 20.42 -14.33 -10.47
C ASP A 157 21.00 -15.07 -11.70
N ILE A 158 20.38 -16.18 -12.10
CA ILE A 158 20.75 -16.88 -13.34
C ILE A 158 20.19 -16.06 -14.50
N MET A 159 21.05 -15.24 -15.10
CA MET A 159 20.66 -14.36 -16.19
C MET A 159 20.55 -15.15 -17.51
N VAL A 160 19.41 -15.00 -18.17
CA VAL A 160 19.10 -15.60 -19.48
C VAL A 160 18.70 -14.48 -20.45
N HIS A 161 18.64 -14.78 -21.74
CA HIS A 161 18.47 -13.76 -22.77
C HIS A 161 17.13 -12.99 -22.71
N ASN A 162 16.11 -13.58 -22.09
CA ASN A 162 14.77 -13.02 -21.94
C ASN A 162 14.33 -12.95 -20.47
N GLY A 163 15.26 -12.91 -19.51
CA GLY A 163 14.88 -12.84 -18.10
C GLY A 163 15.92 -13.27 -17.07
N VAL A 164 15.41 -13.62 -15.89
CA VAL A 164 16.19 -14.15 -14.76
C VAL A 164 15.52 -15.39 -14.17
N ILE A 165 16.33 -16.37 -13.75
CA ILE A 165 15.88 -17.57 -13.04
C ILE A 165 16.45 -17.56 -11.62
N HIS A 166 15.60 -17.87 -10.64
CA HIS A 166 15.97 -18.19 -9.26
C HIS A 166 15.56 -19.62 -8.97
N LYS A 167 16.51 -20.51 -8.67
CA LYS A 167 16.18 -21.90 -8.30
C LYS A 167 15.67 -21.95 -6.86
N ILE A 168 14.59 -22.67 -6.63
CA ILE A 168 13.91 -22.75 -5.32
C ILE A 168 13.79 -24.20 -4.81
N ARG A 169 13.66 -24.34 -3.48
CA ARG A 169 13.62 -25.63 -2.79
C ARG A 169 12.23 -26.22 -2.54
N LYS A 170 11.15 -25.48 -2.83
CA LYS A 170 9.77 -25.97 -2.81
C LYS A 170 8.97 -25.44 -4.00
N VAL A 171 7.99 -26.21 -4.44
CA VAL A 171 7.03 -25.79 -5.48
C VAL A 171 6.10 -24.72 -4.93
N LEU A 172 5.88 -23.66 -5.70
CA LEU A 172 4.87 -22.65 -5.44
C LEU A 172 3.49 -23.21 -5.83
N ASP A 173 2.63 -23.40 -4.83
CA ASP A 173 1.28 -23.91 -4.97
C ASP A 173 0.34 -23.12 -4.05
N PRO A 174 -0.04 -21.90 -4.42
CA PRO A 174 -0.88 -21.03 -3.60
C PRO A 174 -2.31 -21.58 -3.50
N VAL A 175 -2.99 -21.23 -2.41
CA VAL A 175 -4.35 -21.69 -2.11
C VAL A 175 -5.34 -21.18 -3.16
N ARG A 176 -6.29 -22.04 -3.55
CA ARG A 176 -7.30 -21.77 -4.60
C ARG A 176 -8.72 -21.67 -4.03
N LEU A 177 -8.83 -21.27 -2.77
CA LEU A 177 -10.09 -21.15 -2.04
C LEU A 177 -10.29 -19.71 -1.59
N GLY A 178 -11.55 -19.29 -1.52
CA GLY A 178 -11.93 -18.00 -0.94
C GLY A 178 -11.66 -17.98 0.56
N ILE A 179 -11.55 -16.79 1.14
CA ILE A 179 -11.10 -16.60 2.53
C ILE A 179 -11.95 -17.35 3.55
N VAL A 180 -13.27 -17.43 3.34
CA VAL A 180 -14.18 -18.17 4.23
C VAL A 180 -13.85 -19.66 4.26
N ASP A 181 -13.60 -20.26 3.09
CA ASP A 181 -13.27 -21.68 2.95
C ASP A 181 -11.87 -22.01 3.47
N VAL A 182 -10.94 -21.06 3.34
CA VAL A 182 -9.61 -21.18 3.96
C VAL A 182 -9.74 -21.22 5.47
N ILE A 183 -10.43 -20.24 6.06
CA ILE A 183 -10.64 -20.17 7.51
C ILE A 183 -11.36 -21.41 8.04
N ALA A 184 -12.36 -21.93 7.31
CA ALA A 184 -13.10 -23.13 7.71
C ALA A 184 -12.23 -24.37 7.92
N LYS A 185 -11.04 -24.42 7.31
CA LYS A 185 -10.08 -25.54 7.43
C LYS A 185 -9.13 -25.40 8.60
N GLU A 186 -9.10 -24.25 9.26
CA GLU A 186 -8.17 -23.97 10.34
C GLU A 186 -8.79 -24.28 11.70
N GLU A 187 -8.56 -25.50 12.20
CA GLU A 187 -9.15 -25.97 13.47
C GLU A 187 -8.81 -25.07 14.67
N ASN A 188 -7.64 -24.42 14.63
CA ASN A 188 -7.18 -23.48 15.66
C ASN A 188 -8.01 -22.20 15.74
N PHE A 189 -8.91 -21.92 14.79
CA PHE A 189 -9.77 -20.75 14.76
C PHE A 189 -11.27 -21.09 14.82
N SER A 190 -11.62 -22.31 15.26
CA SER A 190 -13.01 -22.78 15.23
C SER A 190 -14.00 -21.87 15.97
N ILE A 191 -13.64 -21.27 17.11
CA ILE A 191 -14.54 -20.34 17.83
C ILE A 191 -14.82 -19.08 16.98
N PHE A 192 -13.79 -18.52 16.33
CA PHE A 192 -13.94 -17.38 15.45
C PHE A 192 -14.81 -17.73 14.23
N TYR A 193 -14.52 -18.88 13.59
CA TYR A 193 -15.25 -19.34 12.42
C TYR A 193 -16.72 -19.59 12.72
N ASP A 194 -17.05 -20.24 13.85
CA ASP A 194 -18.44 -20.45 14.28
C ASP A 194 -19.17 -19.11 14.43
N ALA A 195 -18.53 -18.10 15.01
CA ALA A 195 -19.10 -16.76 15.13
C ALA A 195 -19.26 -16.05 13.77
N LEU A 196 -18.31 -16.22 12.84
CA LEU A 196 -18.38 -15.68 11.48
C LEU A 196 -19.59 -16.25 10.71
N ILE A 197 -19.87 -17.54 10.86
CA ILE A 197 -21.02 -18.20 10.23
C ILE A 197 -22.32 -17.78 10.92
N LEU A 198 -22.37 -17.82 12.26
CA LEU A 198 -23.58 -17.47 13.02
C LEU A 198 -24.03 -16.02 12.81
N THR A 199 -23.09 -15.10 12.61
CA THR A 199 -23.41 -13.68 12.38
C THR A 199 -23.84 -13.39 10.94
N GLY A 200 -23.72 -14.36 10.03
CA GLY A 200 -24.01 -14.19 8.60
C GLY A 200 -22.98 -13.31 7.87
N LEU A 201 -21.87 -12.97 8.51
CA LEU A 201 -20.86 -12.06 7.95
C LEU A 201 -19.97 -12.74 6.90
N ALA A 202 -19.91 -14.07 6.90
CA ALA A 202 -19.25 -14.84 5.85
C ALA A 202 -19.73 -14.45 4.43
N ASP A 203 -21.03 -14.17 4.26
CA ASP A 203 -21.61 -13.77 2.97
C ASP A 203 -21.01 -12.47 2.43
N SER A 204 -20.49 -11.61 3.31
CA SER A 204 -19.87 -10.34 2.93
C SER A 204 -18.43 -10.48 2.44
N LEU A 205 -17.87 -11.70 2.47
CA LEU A 205 -16.48 -12.02 2.11
C LEU A 205 -16.37 -12.94 0.88
N LEU A 206 -17.46 -13.07 0.10
CA LEU A 206 -17.53 -14.03 -1.00
C LEU A 206 -17.12 -13.47 -2.36
N LEU A 207 -17.14 -12.14 -2.54
CA LEU A 207 -16.80 -11.53 -3.83
C LEU A 207 -15.29 -11.53 -4.07
N ASP A 208 -14.87 -11.72 -5.31
CA ASP A 208 -13.47 -11.65 -5.74
C ASP A 208 -13.27 -10.62 -6.85
N LYS A 209 -14.29 -10.39 -7.67
CA LYS A 209 -14.34 -9.36 -8.70
C LYS A 209 -15.72 -8.76 -8.89
N ASP A 210 -15.74 -7.53 -9.38
CA ASP A 210 -16.94 -6.84 -9.85
C ASP A 210 -17.22 -7.22 -11.31
N GLU A 211 -18.12 -8.19 -11.49
CA GLU A 211 -18.55 -8.66 -12.81
C GLU A 211 -19.31 -7.59 -13.62
N SER A 212 -19.71 -6.47 -13.00
CA SER A 212 -20.39 -5.38 -13.70
C SER A 212 -19.42 -4.34 -14.27
N TYR A 213 -18.15 -4.37 -13.86
CA TYR A 213 -17.14 -3.46 -14.36
C TYR A 213 -16.53 -3.98 -15.67
N GLU A 214 -16.88 -3.32 -16.77
CA GLU A 214 -16.28 -3.56 -18.07
C GLU A 214 -15.79 -2.25 -18.70
N ILE A 215 -14.62 -2.29 -19.32
CA ILE A 215 -14.07 -1.15 -20.06
C ILE A 215 -13.50 -1.60 -21.40
N SER A 216 -13.88 -0.91 -22.46
CA SER A 216 -13.30 -1.17 -23.79
C SER A 216 -11.88 -0.64 -23.86
N THR A 217 -11.03 -1.27 -24.67
CA THR A 217 -9.65 -0.82 -24.92
C THR A 217 -9.59 0.61 -25.44
N THR A 218 -10.56 1.02 -26.26
CA THR A 218 -10.72 2.41 -26.72
C THR A 218 -10.98 3.35 -25.55
N ARG A 219 -11.91 3.01 -24.66
CA ARG A 219 -12.25 3.85 -23.51
C ARG A 219 -11.09 3.94 -22.51
N ALA A 220 -10.40 2.84 -22.27
CA ALA A 220 -9.18 2.81 -21.47
C ALA A 220 -8.14 3.80 -22.02
N LYS A 221 -7.90 3.75 -23.33
CA LYS A 221 -6.94 4.65 -23.99
C LYS A 221 -7.34 6.12 -23.90
N GLU A 222 -8.63 6.43 -24.06
CA GLU A 222 -9.14 7.80 -23.88
C GLU A 222 -8.89 8.35 -22.47
N LEU A 223 -9.04 7.52 -21.43
CA LEU A 223 -8.78 7.92 -20.05
C LEU A 223 -7.28 8.21 -19.84
N GLU A 224 -6.42 7.33 -20.34
CA GLU A 224 -4.96 7.48 -20.27
C GLU A 224 -4.47 8.76 -20.97
N ASP A 225 -5.06 9.07 -22.14
CA ASP A 225 -4.71 10.25 -22.93
C ASP A 225 -5.25 11.55 -22.29
N ALA A 226 -6.35 11.48 -21.51
CA ALA A 226 -6.90 12.61 -20.78
C ALA A 226 -6.03 13.09 -19.60
N VAL A 227 -5.15 12.23 -19.08
CA VAL A 227 -4.23 12.59 -17.99
C VAL A 227 -3.07 13.40 -18.55
N VAL A 228 -3.13 14.74 -18.47
CA VAL A 228 -2.07 15.62 -19.00
C VAL A 228 -0.99 15.92 -17.96
N THR A 229 0.26 15.55 -18.25
CA THR A 229 1.42 15.68 -17.34
C THR A 229 2.59 16.37 -18.03
N THR A 230 3.51 16.98 -17.26
CA THR A 230 4.82 17.46 -17.76
C THR A 230 5.93 16.45 -17.56
N ILE A 231 5.73 15.51 -16.63
CA ILE A 231 6.70 14.47 -16.31
C ILE A 231 6.37 13.25 -17.14
N ALA A 232 7.40 12.58 -17.65
CA ALA A 232 7.26 11.28 -18.28
C ALA A 232 6.47 10.35 -17.35
N SER A 233 5.42 9.73 -17.90
CA SER A 233 4.54 8.86 -17.12
C SER A 233 4.02 7.74 -18.00
N GLU A 234 3.98 6.55 -17.42
CA GLU A 234 3.15 5.45 -17.90
C GLU A 234 1.78 5.58 -17.27
N ARG A 235 0.73 5.25 -18.03
CA ARG A 235 -0.65 5.51 -17.67
C ARG A 235 -1.48 4.30 -18.00
N TYR A 236 -2.24 3.82 -17.04
CA TYR A 236 -3.03 2.61 -17.17
C TYR A 236 -4.45 2.86 -16.68
N ALA A 237 -5.44 2.67 -17.54
CA ALA A 237 -6.79 2.52 -17.05
C ALA A 237 -6.98 1.12 -16.44
N PRO A 238 -7.70 0.98 -15.30
CA PRO A 238 -7.97 -0.34 -14.75
C PRO A 238 -8.83 -1.14 -15.70
N LEU A 239 -8.40 -2.36 -16.04
CA LEU A 239 -9.14 -3.27 -16.91
C LEU A 239 -10.12 -4.17 -16.15
N MET A 240 -9.98 -4.25 -14.83
CA MET A 240 -10.80 -5.02 -13.92
C MET A 240 -10.94 -4.30 -12.58
N ARG A 241 -11.91 -4.74 -11.78
CA ARG A 241 -12.15 -4.25 -10.42
C ARG A 241 -12.30 -5.45 -9.49
N GLU A 242 -11.25 -5.72 -8.72
CA GLU A 242 -11.16 -6.83 -7.79
C GLU A 242 -11.60 -6.42 -6.38
N TYR A 243 -12.20 -7.38 -5.67
CA TYR A 243 -12.45 -7.31 -4.23
C TYR A 243 -11.36 -8.08 -3.50
N GLY A 244 -11.00 -7.58 -2.32
CA GLY A 244 -10.00 -8.19 -1.46
C GLY A 244 -10.37 -7.97 -0.01
N TYR A 245 -10.10 -8.96 0.83
CA TYR A 245 -10.45 -8.92 2.25
C TYR A 245 -9.25 -9.18 3.15
N THR A 246 -9.32 -8.64 4.37
CA THR A 246 -8.43 -9.03 5.47
C THR A 246 -9.26 -9.47 6.66
N VAL A 247 -8.89 -10.59 7.27
CA VAL A 247 -9.49 -11.07 8.52
C VAL A 247 -8.40 -11.13 9.59
N LEU A 248 -8.57 -10.37 10.67
CA LEU A 248 -7.72 -10.44 11.86
C LEU A 248 -8.34 -11.46 12.83
N MET A 249 -7.61 -12.50 13.22
CA MET A 249 -8.20 -13.65 13.92
C MET A 249 -7.49 -13.98 15.22
N GLU A 250 -8.24 -14.12 16.31
CA GLU A 250 -7.72 -14.76 17.52
C GLU A 250 -7.83 -16.28 17.40
N SER A 251 -6.74 -16.98 17.71
CA SER A 251 -6.79 -18.43 17.86
C SER A 251 -7.62 -18.83 19.08
N ASN A 252 -8.09 -20.08 19.09
CA ASN A 252 -8.77 -20.70 20.22
C ASN A 252 -7.94 -20.57 21.52
N GLU A 253 -6.61 -20.63 21.42
CA GLU A 253 -5.71 -20.41 22.56
C GLU A 253 -5.79 -18.97 23.06
N THR A 254 -5.76 -17.98 22.17
CA THR A 254 -5.92 -16.56 22.52
C THR A 254 -7.28 -16.30 23.17
N PHE A 255 -8.36 -16.90 22.65
CA PHE A 255 -9.68 -16.85 23.30
C PHE A 255 -9.68 -17.45 24.70
N GLN A 256 -9.12 -18.66 24.87
CA GLN A 256 -9.06 -19.35 26.16
C GLN A 256 -8.28 -18.57 27.22
N LYS A 257 -7.17 -17.93 26.85
CA LYS A 257 -6.40 -17.02 27.73
C LYS A 257 -7.23 -15.85 28.26
N ASN A 258 -8.30 -15.50 27.57
CA ASN A 258 -9.24 -14.44 27.94
C ASN A 258 -10.57 -14.99 28.49
N GLY A 259 -10.61 -16.28 28.86
CA GLY A 259 -11.78 -16.91 29.47
C GLY A 259 -12.90 -17.27 28.48
N ILE A 260 -12.62 -17.26 27.18
CA ILE A 260 -13.57 -17.60 26.12
C ILE A 260 -13.26 -19.01 25.62
N ASN A 261 -14.07 -20.00 26.01
CA ASN A 261 -13.84 -21.41 25.67
C ASN A 261 -14.78 -21.93 24.59
N ASN A 262 -15.87 -21.20 24.32
CA ASN A 262 -16.90 -21.58 23.37
C ASN A 262 -17.64 -20.33 22.87
N ILE A 263 -18.58 -20.54 21.95
CA ILE A 263 -19.34 -19.46 21.31
C ILE A 263 -20.22 -18.65 22.27
N ASP A 264 -20.74 -19.25 23.34
CA ASP A 264 -21.59 -18.55 24.31
C ASP A 264 -20.77 -17.66 25.25
N ASP A 265 -19.54 -18.08 25.60
CA ASP A 265 -18.58 -17.21 26.27
C ASP A 265 -18.23 -16.00 25.38
N LEU A 266 -18.06 -16.22 24.07
CA LEU A 266 -17.77 -15.14 23.11
C LEU A 266 -18.95 -14.17 22.98
N LYS A 267 -20.19 -14.67 22.90
CA LYS A 267 -21.39 -13.81 22.93
C LYS A 267 -21.45 -12.96 24.20
N THR A 268 -21.13 -13.57 25.35
CA THR A 268 -21.10 -12.88 26.65
C THR A 268 -20.03 -11.80 26.67
N TYR A 269 -18.81 -12.10 26.20
CA TYR A 269 -17.74 -11.14 26.07
C TYR A 269 -18.13 -9.97 25.16
N ALA A 270 -18.68 -10.27 23.98
CA ALA A 270 -19.12 -9.28 23.03
C ALA A 270 -20.21 -8.38 23.61
N ALA A 271 -21.21 -8.93 24.30
CA ALA A 271 -22.25 -8.16 24.99
C ALA A 271 -21.64 -7.21 26.03
N ASN A 272 -20.72 -7.67 26.87
CA ASN A 272 -20.07 -6.83 27.88
C ASN A 272 -19.38 -5.59 27.26
N VAL A 273 -18.77 -5.74 26.08
CA VAL A 273 -18.12 -4.64 25.36
C VAL A 273 -19.16 -3.76 24.65
N TYR A 274 -19.97 -4.35 23.79
CA TYR A 274 -20.79 -3.62 22.83
C TYR A 274 -22.11 -3.11 23.41
N ASP A 275 -22.67 -3.72 24.45
CA ASP A 275 -23.81 -3.15 25.17
C ASP A 275 -23.39 -1.91 25.98
N THR A 276 -22.13 -1.90 26.47
CA THR A 276 -21.54 -0.73 27.13
C THR A 276 -21.27 0.40 26.14
N MET A 277 -20.80 0.05 24.93
CA MET A 277 -20.51 1.01 23.86
C MET A 277 -21.79 1.55 23.21
N TYR A 278 -22.79 0.67 23.01
CA TYR A 278 -24.07 0.97 22.36
C TYR A 278 -25.27 0.54 23.24
N PRO A 279 -25.57 1.23 24.35
CA PRO A 279 -26.63 0.82 25.28
C PRO A 279 -28.03 0.69 24.67
N ALA A 280 -28.31 1.44 23.59
CA ALA A 280 -29.57 1.36 22.88
C ALA A 280 -29.77 0.02 22.13
N ASP A 281 -28.67 -0.68 21.81
CA ASP A 281 -28.67 -1.92 21.04
C ASP A 281 -28.58 -3.18 21.93
N ALA A 282 -28.39 -3.02 23.25
CA ALA A 282 -28.09 -4.12 24.20
C ALA A 282 -29.12 -5.27 24.23
N ASN A 283 -30.37 -5.00 23.84
CA ASN A 283 -31.43 -6.01 23.84
C ASN A 283 -31.61 -6.73 22.49
N ILE A 284 -30.75 -6.46 21.49
CA ILE A 284 -30.84 -7.11 20.18
C ILE A 284 -30.28 -8.52 20.27
N THR A 285 -31.14 -9.53 20.20
CA THR A 285 -30.75 -10.95 20.30
C THR A 285 -30.48 -11.62 18.95
N ASN A 286 -30.95 -11.04 17.84
CA ASN A 286 -30.70 -11.59 16.51
C ASN A 286 -29.24 -11.35 16.11
N VAL A 287 -28.42 -12.40 16.10
CA VAL A 287 -26.98 -12.34 15.80
C VAL A 287 -26.64 -11.92 14.36
N THR A 288 -27.61 -11.96 13.44
CA THR A 288 -27.44 -11.47 12.07
C THR A 288 -27.77 -9.98 11.92
N ASP A 289 -28.38 -9.34 12.93
CA ASP A 289 -28.55 -7.88 12.94
C ASP A 289 -27.18 -7.23 13.12
N ARG A 290 -26.83 -6.29 12.24
CA ARG A 290 -25.53 -5.58 12.25
C ARG A 290 -25.27 -4.78 13.54
N ARG A 291 -26.31 -4.55 14.35
CA ARG A 291 -26.22 -3.88 15.64
C ARG A 291 -26.00 -4.83 16.81
N ASN A 292 -26.22 -6.14 16.64
CA ASN A 292 -25.99 -7.14 17.68
C ASN A 292 -24.51 -7.17 18.10
N SER A 293 -24.28 -7.38 19.39
CA SER A 293 -22.95 -7.35 20.00
C SER A 293 -21.97 -8.37 19.42
N LEU A 294 -22.40 -9.62 19.14
CA LEU A 294 -21.54 -10.60 18.47
C LEU A 294 -21.26 -10.19 17.01
N ASN A 295 -22.26 -9.65 16.32
CA ASN A 295 -22.08 -9.17 14.94
C ASN A 295 -21.06 -8.03 14.87
N ARG A 296 -21.18 -7.02 15.74
CA ARG A 296 -20.21 -5.91 15.84
C ARG A 296 -18.82 -6.41 16.19
N PHE A 297 -18.72 -7.35 17.13
CA PHE A 297 -17.46 -8.00 17.48
C PHE A 297 -16.80 -8.59 16.24
N ILE A 298 -17.46 -9.50 15.53
CA ILE A 298 -16.87 -10.14 14.35
C ILE A 298 -16.63 -9.13 13.22
N ALA A 299 -17.57 -8.22 12.94
CA ALA A 299 -17.41 -7.22 11.89
C ALA A 299 -16.21 -6.30 12.11
N TYR A 300 -15.78 -6.08 13.36
CA TYR A 300 -14.60 -5.27 13.69
C TYR A 300 -13.29 -5.95 13.29
N HIS A 301 -13.30 -7.25 13.02
CA HIS A 301 -12.15 -8.04 12.56
C HIS A 301 -12.04 -8.13 11.04
N LEU A 302 -13.08 -7.72 10.32
CA LEU A 302 -13.17 -7.85 8.87
C LEU A 302 -12.84 -6.51 8.21
N ILE A 303 -11.98 -6.51 7.20
CA ILE A 303 -11.57 -5.33 6.46
C ILE A 303 -11.76 -5.62 4.97
N ASN A 304 -12.34 -4.68 4.22
CA ASN A 304 -12.59 -4.83 2.77
C ASN A 304 -11.38 -4.47 1.89
N LYS A 305 -10.17 -4.66 2.42
CA LYS A 305 -8.89 -4.48 1.73
C LYS A 305 -8.05 -5.73 1.90
N GLU A 306 -7.36 -6.19 0.88
CA GLU A 306 -6.33 -7.23 0.99
C GLU A 306 -5.02 -6.61 1.48
N LEU A 307 -4.81 -6.67 2.80
CA LEU A 307 -3.68 -6.11 3.50
C LEU A 307 -2.75 -7.25 3.93
N SER A 308 -1.73 -7.53 3.11
CA SER A 308 -0.59 -8.29 3.59
C SER A 308 0.08 -7.56 4.76
N TYR A 309 0.92 -8.25 5.53
CA TYR A 309 1.65 -7.70 6.66
C TYR A 309 2.37 -6.39 6.29
N THR A 310 2.95 -6.32 5.10
CA THR A 310 3.60 -5.08 4.63
C THR A 310 2.64 -4.02 4.11
N LYS A 311 1.45 -4.39 3.61
CA LYS A 311 0.43 -3.45 3.13
C LYS A 311 -0.33 -2.74 4.27
N PHE A 312 -0.15 -3.14 5.52
CA PHE A 312 -0.67 -2.35 6.64
C PHE A 312 0.00 -0.97 6.71
N LEU A 313 1.33 -0.91 6.70
CA LEU A 313 2.08 0.35 6.75
C LEU A 313 3.42 0.32 6.01
N SER A 314 4.15 -0.80 6.01
CA SER A 314 5.53 -0.88 5.49
C SER A 314 5.66 -0.43 4.04
N ASN A 315 4.69 -0.79 3.19
CA ASN A 315 4.67 -0.39 1.78
C ASN A 315 4.50 1.13 1.60
N TYR A 316 3.94 1.82 2.60
CA TYR A 316 3.71 3.26 2.60
C TYR A 316 4.78 4.02 3.40
N ASP A 317 5.62 3.29 4.12
CA ASP A 317 6.74 3.80 4.89
C ASP A 317 7.97 4.09 4.02
N THR A 318 7.74 4.82 2.93
CA THR A 318 8.74 5.13 1.91
C THR A 318 9.84 6.06 2.43
N GLY A 319 10.86 6.33 1.61
CA GLY A 319 11.91 7.31 1.94
C GLY A 319 11.40 8.75 2.12
N HIS A 320 10.15 9.01 1.77
CA HIS A 320 9.48 10.30 1.97
C HIS A 320 9.22 10.57 3.46
N GLN A 321 9.00 9.53 4.28
CA GLN A 321 8.68 9.69 5.69
C GLN A 321 9.95 9.88 6.53
N PHE A 322 9.95 10.87 7.44
CA PHE A 322 11.01 11.00 8.42
C PHE A 322 10.90 9.88 9.47
N LYS A 323 11.97 9.09 9.61
CA LYS A 323 11.99 7.95 10.53
C LYS A 323 12.11 8.34 12.02
N THR A 324 12.16 9.63 12.31
CA THR A 324 12.05 10.20 13.67
C THR A 324 10.59 10.36 14.13
N VAL A 325 9.62 10.17 13.22
CA VAL A 325 8.19 10.27 13.52
C VAL A 325 7.53 8.91 13.27
N ASP A 326 6.64 8.52 14.18
CA ASP A 326 5.83 7.32 14.02
C ASP A 326 4.91 7.45 12.81
N LEU A 327 4.79 6.36 12.05
CA LEU A 327 3.85 6.28 10.93
C LEU A 327 2.60 5.58 11.41
N TYR A 328 1.43 6.10 11.06
CA TYR A 328 0.15 5.52 11.43
C TYR A 328 -0.88 5.70 10.32
N GLU A 329 -1.85 4.79 10.27
CA GLU A 329 -3.06 4.90 9.47
C GLU A 329 -4.28 4.51 10.32
N TYR A 330 -5.45 4.89 9.82
CA TYR A 330 -6.73 4.51 10.38
C TYR A 330 -7.52 3.73 9.32
N ILE A 331 -7.91 2.51 9.66
CA ILE A 331 -8.64 1.61 8.78
C ILE A 331 -10.07 1.55 9.27
N GLU A 332 -11.03 1.66 8.35
CA GLU A 332 -12.43 1.40 8.63
C GLU A 332 -12.69 -0.12 8.42
N PRO A 333 -12.96 -0.88 9.50
CA PRO A 333 -13.38 -2.27 9.36
C PRO A 333 -14.85 -2.33 8.94
N MET A 334 -15.35 -3.53 8.68
CA MET A 334 -16.73 -3.75 8.29
C MET A 334 -17.73 -3.56 9.45
N CYS A 335 -17.25 -3.32 10.69
CA CYS A 335 -18.09 -2.83 11.78
C CYS A 335 -18.43 -1.35 11.54
N PRO A 336 -19.70 -1.00 11.30
CA PRO A 336 -20.07 0.37 10.96
C PRO A 336 -19.64 1.38 12.04
N ASN A 337 -19.21 2.56 11.61
CA ASN A 337 -18.89 3.70 12.48
C ASN A 337 -17.77 3.42 13.49
N THR A 338 -16.77 2.63 13.10
CA THR A 338 -15.60 2.34 13.92
C THR A 338 -14.31 2.55 13.12
N LEU A 339 -13.20 2.72 13.82
CA LEU A 339 -11.87 2.78 13.24
C LEU A 339 -10.94 1.81 13.97
N ILE A 340 -9.97 1.29 13.23
CA ILE A 340 -8.77 0.61 13.74
C ILE A 340 -7.59 1.54 13.50
N GLN A 341 -6.81 1.84 14.52
CA GLN A 341 -5.50 2.45 14.32
C GLN A 341 -4.46 1.37 14.05
N VAL A 342 -3.59 1.60 13.07
CA VAL A 342 -2.37 0.82 12.87
C VAL A 342 -1.17 1.75 12.95
N LYS A 343 -0.12 1.35 13.67
CA LYS A 343 1.05 2.19 13.96
C LYS A 343 2.37 1.42 13.80
N ASN A 344 3.34 2.03 13.13
CA ASN A 344 4.75 1.66 13.23
C ASN A 344 5.41 2.57 14.26
N GLU A 345 5.89 1.98 15.34
CA GLU A 345 6.54 2.70 16.44
C GLU A 345 8.06 2.68 16.25
N ARG A 346 8.63 3.85 15.99
CA ARG A 346 10.05 4.01 15.66
C ARG A 346 10.97 3.75 16.83
N SER A 347 10.56 4.17 18.03
CA SER A 347 11.37 4.07 19.24
C SER A 347 11.65 2.61 19.63
N SER A 348 10.68 1.72 19.44
CA SER A 348 10.82 0.28 19.73
C SER A 348 11.14 -0.57 18.49
N GLY A 349 10.93 -0.02 17.29
CA GLY A 349 11.06 -0.77 16.03
C GLY A 349 9.89 -1.72 15.77
N LYS A 350 8.85 -1.70 16.61
CA LYS A 350 7.65 -2.52 16.42
C LYS A 350 6.80 -1.99 15.26
N MET A 351 6.20 -2.91 14.53
CA MET A 351 5.44 -2.63 13.32
C MET A 351 4.01 -3.11 13.45
N ASN A 352 3.10 -2.48 12.70
CA ASN A 352 1.68 -2.87 12.63
C ASN A 352 1.00 -3.01 14.01
N LEU A 353 1.35 -2.16 14.97
CA LEU A 353 0.68 -2.12 16.26
C LEU A 353 -0.77 -1.68 16.06
N ILE A 354 -1.71 -2.57 16.38
CA ILE A 354 -3.15 -2.35 16.22
C ILE A 354 -3.72 -1.77 17.53
N ASN A 355 -4.50 -0.69 17.43
CA ASN A 355 -5.19 -0.02 18.53
C ASN A 355 -4.28 0.22 19.76
N THR A 356 -3.18 0.94 19.54
CA THR A 356 -2.28 1.31 20.63
C THR A 356 -2.96 2.31 21.56
N ILE A 357 -3.09 1.95 22.83
CA ILE A 357 -3.53 2.85 23.90
C ILE A 357 -2.30 3.48 24.54
N GLN A 358 -2.14 4.79 24.37
CA GLN A 358 -0.89 5.48 24.72
C GLN A 358 -0.61 5.43 26.23
N ASP A 359 -1.64 5.62 27.06
CA ASP A 359 -1.50 5.68 28.52
C ASP A 359 -1.08 4.35 29.14
N THR A 360 -1.46 3.22 28.52
CA THR A 360 -1.17 1.89 29.05
C THR A 360 -0.06 1.15 28.28
N GLY A 361 0.31 1.65 27.10
CA GLY A 361 1.21 0.98 26.17
C GLY A 361 0.64 -0.32 25.60
N LYS A 362 -0.65 -0.61 25.79
CA LYS A 362 -1.29 -1.81 25.26
C LYS A 362 -1.53 -1.64 23.77
N SER A 363 -1.18 -2.66 23.00
CA SER A 363 -1.45 -2.78 21.58
C SER A 363 -1.74 -4.24 21.23
N ILE A 364 -2.34 -4.48 20.08
CA ILE A 364 -2.51 -5.81 19.50
C ILE A 364 -1.44 -5.99 18.42
N GLU A 365 -0.80 -7.16 18.38
CA GLU A 365 0.26 -7.48 17.43
C GLU A 365 -0.18 -8.63 16.53
N ILE A 366 0.24 -8.58 15.26
CA ILE A 366 0.09 -9.70 14.33
C ILE A 366 1.12 -10.78 14.69
N SER A 367 0.68 -12.02 14.78
CA SER A 367 1.53 -13.16 15.11
C SER A 367 2.54 -13.44 14.01
N MET A 368 3.83 -13.28 14.31
CA MET A 368 4.91 -13.56 13.35
C MET A 368 5.08 -15.05 13.00
N SER A 369 4.36 -15.96 13.67
CA SER A 369 4.30 -17.37 13.28
C SER A 369 3.16 -17.70 12.34
N ASN A 370 2.14 -16.83 12.24
CA ASN A 370 0.91 -17.13 11.52
C ASN A 370 0.27 -15.85 10.94
N TYR A 371 0.83 -15.38 9.83
CA TYR A 371 0.39 -14.16 9.14
C TYR A 371 0.53 -14.34 7.63
N ASP A 372 -0.07 -13.42 6.86
CA ASP A 372 -0.07 -13.46 5.40
C ASP A 372 -0.58 -14.81 4.86
N ASN A 373 -1.62 -15.37 5.48
CA ASN A 373 -2.23 -16.61 5.03
C ASN A 373 -3.19 -16.32 3.89
N ASP A 374 -2.80 -16.79 2.71
CA ASP A 374 -3.32 -16.34 1.42
C ASP A 374 -4.60 -17.08 1.01
N ALA A 375 -5.54 -16.36 0.41
CA ALA A 375 -6.78 -16.85 -0.16
C ALA A 375 -7.04 -16.17 -1.52
N THR A 376 -7.94 -16.70 -2.35
CA THR A 376 -8.16 -16.16 -3.70
C THR A 376 -8.65 -14.71 -3.70
N ASN A 377 -9.37 -14.30 -2.67
CA ASN A 377 -9.97 -12.98 -2.52
C ASN A 377 -9.57 -12.28 -1.21
N GLY A 378 -8.45 -12.64 -0.60
CA GLY A 378 -8.02 -11.99 0.63
C GLY A 378 -6.89 -12.68 1.37
N VAL A 379 -6.68 -12.23 2.60
CA VAL A 379 -5.62 -12.71 3.49
C VAL A 379 -6.12 -12.73 4.93
N TYR A 380 -5.70 -13.71 5.73
CA TYR A 380 -5.94 -13.67 7.17
C TYR A 380 -4.63 -13.63 7.97
N HIS A 381 -4.71 -13.03 9.15
CA HIS A 381 -3.60 -12.91 10.09
C HIS A 381 -4.07 -13.31 11.48
N GLU A 382 -3.25 -14.10 12.18
CA GLU A 382 -3.48 -14.32 13.60
C GLU A 382 -3.04 -13.08 14.40
N ILE A 383 -3.82 -12.71 15.42
CA ILE A 383 -3.52 -11.62 16.35
C ILE A 383 -3.37 -12.15 17.79
N ASP A 384 -2.51 -11.49 18.57
CA ASP A 384 -2.06 -11.99 19.88
C ASP A 384 -3.01 -11.70 21.06
N ARG A 385 -4.06 -10.90 20.83
CA ARG A 385 -5.00 -10.39 21.85
C ARG A 385 -6.38 -10.18 21.24
N ILE A 386 -7.39 -10.12 22.11
CA ILE A 386 -8.78 -9.85 21.69
C ILE A 386 -8.91 -8.46 21.07
N LEU A 387 -9.36 -8.40 19.81
CA LEU A 387 -9.63 -7.15 19.12
C LEU A 387 -11.10 -6.75 19.33
N ALA A 388 -11.31 -5.60 19.99
CA ALA A 388 -12.65 -5.09 20.23
C ALA A 388 -12.68 -3.57 20.21
N TYR A 389 -13.77 -3.00 19.70
CA TYR A 389 -14.01 -1.56 19.75
C TYR A 389 -14.57 -1.16 21.12
N THR A 390 -13.69 -0.82 22.04
CA THR A 390 -14.04 -0.41 23.40
C THR A 390 -14.14 1.12 23.52
N LYS A 391 -14.71 1.62 24.62
CA LYS A 391 -14.67 3.05 24.96
C LYS A 391 -13.25 3.61 25.08
N GLU A 392 -12.29 2.79 25.49
CA GLU A 392 -10.88 3.18 25.60
C GLU A 392 -10.29 3.41 24.20
N VAL A 393 -10.58 2.52 23.23
CA VAL A 393 -10.17 2.68 21.83
C VAL A 393 -10.81 3.92 21.20
N ASP A 394 -12.12 4.12 21.40
CA ASP A 394 -12.86 5.30 20.91
C ASP A 394 -12.28 6.61 21.49
N ALA A 395 -12.03 6.65 22.79
CA ALA A 395 -11.42 7.80 23.46
C ALA A 395 -10.00 8.09 22.95
N GLU A 396 -9.18 7.04 22.80
CA GLU A 396 -7.80 7.15 22.29
C GLU A 396 -7.76 7.68 20.86
N ILE A 397 -8.64 7.20 19.97
CA ILE A 397 -8.71 7.68 18.59
C ILE A 397 -9.26 9.11 18.53
N SER A 398 -10.33 9.41 19.25
CA SER A 398 -11.00 10.72 19.22
C SER A 398 -10.17 11.85 19.85
N SER A 399 -9.19 11.54 20.70
CA SER A 399 -8.34 12.53 21.36
C SER A 399 -7.15 13.01 20.53
N LYS A 400 -6.91 12.46 19.33
CA LYS A 400 -5.75 12.78 18.49
C LYS A 400 -6.13 13.21 17.10
N ARG A 401 -5.18 13.83 16.39
CA ARG A 401 -5.35 14.16 14.97
C ARG A 401 -5.55 12.87 14.17
N LEU A 402 -6.62 12.87 13.38
CA LEU A 402 -6.86 11.87 12.35
C LEU A 402 -6.37 12.45 11.03
N ARG A 403 -5.22 11.98 10.54
CA ARG A 403 -4.74 12.29 9.19
C ARG A 403 -4.98 11.06 8.33
N PHE A 404 -5.72 11.24 7.26
CA PHE A 404 -5.97 10.21 6.28
C PHE A 404 -5.29 10.60 4.98
N ASP A 405 -4.34 9.79 4.55
CA ASP A 405 -3.89 9.80 3.17
C ASP A 405 -5.10 9.56 2.25
N VAL A 406 -5.34 10.40 1.23
CA VAL A 406 -6.57 10.27 0.44
C VAL A 406 -6.62 8.95 -0.33
N SER A 407 -5.47 8.42 -0.76
CA SER A 407 -5.40 7.12 -1.43
C SER A 407 -5.81 5.98 -0.50
N SER A 408 -5.58 6.13 0.81
CA SER A 408 -5.98 5.12 1.80
C SER A 408 -7.50 4.95 1.91
N LEU A 409 -8.31 5.92 1.46
CA LEU A 409 -9.77 5.83 1.58
C LEU A 409 -10.38 4.76 0.68
N PHE A 410 -9.69 4.39 -0.40
CA PHE A 410 -10.26 3.59 -1.49
C PHE A 410 -9.74 2.15 -1.47
N PRO A 411 -10.56 1.16 -1.06
CA PRO A 411 -10.17 -0.23 -1.11
C PRO A 411 -9.76 -0.69 -2.51
N GLU A 412 -10.37 -0.14 -3.55
CA GLU A 412 -10.11 -0.50 -4.95
C GLU A 412 -8.67 -0.25 -5.34
N LEU A 413 -8.04 0.84 -4.85
CA LEU A 413 -6.62 1.10 -5.11
C LEU A 413 -5.73 0.04 -4.48
N THR A 414 -6.10 -0.47 -3.29
CA THR A 414 -5.30 -1.48 -2.56
C THR A 414 -5.49 -2.88 -3.14
N ASN A 415 -6.74 -3.24 -3.44
CA ASN A 415 -7.14 -4.56 -3.93
C ASN A 415 -6.64 -4.79 -5.37
N ASN A 416 -6.66 -3.75 -6.20
CA ASN A 416 -6.21 -3.83 -7.60
C ASN A 416 -4.72 -3.47 -7.76
N ASN A 417 -3.94 -3.61 -6.67
CA ASN A 417 -2.48 -3.46 -6.65
C ASN A 417 -1.96 -2.12 -7.21
N MET A 418 -2.73 -1.03 -7.02
CA MET A 418 -2.33 0.32 -7.41
C MET A 418 -1.59 1.00 -6.25
N ARG A 419 -2.19 1.00 -5.05
CA ARG A 419 -1.64 1.66 -3.86
C ARG A 419 -0.46 0.88 -3.28
N GLY A 420 0.66 1.57 -3.05
CA GLY A 420 1.88 0.97 -2.51
C GLY A 420 2.76 0.25 -3.54
N ARG A 421 2.42 0.30 -4.83
CA ARG A 421 3.32 -0.12 -5.91
C ARG A 421 4.31 1.01 -6.22
N PRO A 422 5.63 0.84 -6.06
CA PRO A 422 6.60 1.89 -6.35
C PRO A 422 6.67 2.16 -7.87
N SER A 423 6.91 3.43 -8.24
CA SER A 423 7.22 3.81 -9.61
C SER A 423 8.70 3.61 -9.92
N ASN A 424 9.04 3.54 -11.21
CA ASN A 424 10.41 3.79 -11.66
C ASN A 424 10.79 5.26 -11.36
N ASN A 425 12.00 5.52 -10.86
CA ASN A 425 12.46 6.87 -10.55
C ASN A 425 12.45 7.83 -11.75
N ASP A 426 12.60 7.34 -12.98
CA ASP A 426 12.60 8.17 -14.18
C ASP A 426 11.20 8.44 -14.75
N VAL A 427 10.31 7.46 -14.69
CA VAL A 427 8.97 7.49 -15.30
C VAL A 427 7.92 7.20 -14.24
N LEU A 428 6.98 8.14 -14.05
CA LEU A 428 5.93 7.98 -13.04
C LEU A 428 4.92 6.92 -13.48
N TYR A 429 4.55 6.05 -12.54
CA TYR A 429 3.52 5.04 -12.77
C TYR A 429 2.16 5.59 -12.33
N ARG A 430 1.19 5.65 -13.25
CA ARG A 430 -0.10 6.33 -13.01
C ARG A 430 -1.28 5.48 -13.44
N HIS A 431 -2.37 5.60 -12.69
CA HIS A 431 -3.65 5.02 -13.01
C HIS A 431 -4.66 6.10 -13.42
N ALA A 432 -5.28 5.93 -14.57
CA ALA A 432 -6.35 6.79 -15.09
C ALA A 432 -7.71 6.15 -14.78
N ILE A 433 -8.28 6.55 -13.65
CA ILE A 433 -9.42 5.87 -13.03
C ILE A 433 -10.73 6.51 -13.49
N PRO A 434 -11.69 5.72 -14.02
CA PRO A 434 -12.97 6.25 -14.48
C PRO A 434 -13.87 6.64 -13.30
N ALA A 435 -14.81 7.55 -13.57
CA ALA A 435 -15.90 7.85 -12.65
C ALA A 435 -16.67 6.56 -12.28
N GLY A 436 -16.98 6.40 -10.99
CA GLY A 436 -17.69 5.23 -10.46
C GLY A 436 -16.81 4.02 -10.12
N TYR A 437 -15.51 4.04 -10.45
CA TYR A 437 -14.60 2.95 -10.06
C TYR A 437 -14.25 2.96 -8.56
N LEU A 438 -14.11 4.16 -7.97
CA LEU A 438 -13.87 4.35 -6.54
C LEU A 438 -15.20 4.65 -5.85
N GLU A 439 -15.71 3.74 -5.04
CA GLU A 439 -17.04 3.86 -4.41
C GLU A 439 -17.20 5.12 -3.56
N ARG A 440 -16.12 5.53 -2.89
CA ARG A 440 -16.11 6.71 -2.01
C ARG A 440 -15.86 8.02 -2.75
N LEU A 441 -15.62 7.99 -4.06
CA LEU A 441 -15.42 9.20 -4.86
C LEU A 441 -16.45 9.26 -5.98
N LYS A 442 -17.42 10.16 -5.81
CA LYS A 442 -18.38 10.49 -6.86
C LYS A 442 -17.84 11.67 -7.65
N CYS A 443 -17.90 11.60 -8.97
CA CYS A 443 -17.53 12.72 -9.83
C CYS A 443 -18.33 12.71 -11.14
N GLY A 444 -18.45 13.88 -11.78
CA GLY A 444 -19.08 13.98 -13.10
C GLY A 444 -18.27 13.28 -14.20
N GLU A 445 -18.92 12.85 -15.28
CA GLU A 445 -18.30 12.07 -16.40
C GLU A 445 -17.14 12.78 -17.13
N ALA A 446 -17.06 14.12 -17.02
CA ALA A 446 -15.95 14.91 -17.57
C ALA A 446 -14.65 14.84 -16.74
N THR A 447 -14.73 14.23 -15.55
CA THR A 447 -13.66 14.14 -14.56
C THR A 447 -12.92 12.82 -14.73
N VAL A 448 -11.59 12.89 -14.76
CA VAL A 448 -10.71 11.71 -14.71
C VAL A 448 -9.91 11.79 -13.43
N ILE A 449 -9.97 10.74 -12.63
CA ILE A 449 -9.21 10.62 -11.40
C ILE A 449 -7.85 10.04 -11.78
N CYS A 450 -6.76 10.68 -11.39
CA CYS A 450 -5.43 10.15 -11.57
C CYS A 450 -4.81 9.83 -10.21
N TYR A 451 -4.52 8.55 -9.99
CA TYR A 451 -3.67 8.11 -8.90
C TYR A 451 -2.26 7.90 -9.42
N THR A 452 -1.27 8.49 -8.75
CA THR A 452 0.15 8.36 -9.07
C THR A 452 0.83 7.58 -7.96
N SER A 453 1.48 6.48 -8.32
CA SER A 453 2.26 5.65 -7.41
C SER A 453 3.41 6.42 -6.75
N PRO A 454 3.88 5.99 -5.56
CA PRO A 454 5.02 6.60 -4.91
C PRO A 454 6.23 6.78 -5.83
N ASN A 455 6.82 7.97 -5.81
CA ASN A 455 7.99 8.30 -6.63
C ASN A 455 8.86 9.36 -5.95
N ASP A 456 10.18 9.19 -5.98
CA ASP A 456 11.15 10.06 -5.32
C ASP A 456 11.05 11.56 -5.70
N LYS A 457 10.46 11.87 -6.86
CA LYS A 457 10.25 13.25 -7.36
C LYS A 457 9.04 13.94 -6.75
N LEU A 458 8.17 13.21 -6.04
CA LEU A 458 6.95 13.75 -5.46
C LEU A 458 7.24 14.23 -4.03
N MET A 459 6.75 15.41 -3.69
CA MET A 459 6.75 15.88 -2.31
C MET A 459 5.32 15.83 -1.80
N ASN A 460 4.88 14.60 -1.57
CA ASN A 460 3.55 14.24 -1.14
C ASN A 460 3.64 13.30 0.06
N TYR A 461 2.61 13.28 0.91
CA TYR A 461 2.52 12.32 1.99
C TYR A 461 2.54 10.91 1.42
N MET A 462 3.33 10.02 2.04
CA MET A 462 3.67 8.66 1.56
C MET A 462 4.33 8.55 0.17
N GLY A 463 4.40 9.66 -0.58
CA GLY A 463 5.07 9.80 -1.87
C GLY A 463 4.13 9.63 -3.07
N ASP A 464 2.86 9.31 -2.86
CA ASP A 464 1.82 9.15 -3.88
C ASP A 464 0.98 10.42 -4.06
N GLU A 465 0.23 10.52 -5.16
CA GLU A 465 -0.59 11.70 -5.46
C GLU A 465 -1.94 11.29 -6.07
N ILE A 466 -3.04 11.77 -5.49
CA ILE A 466 -4.32 11.84 -6.19
C ILE A 466 -4.53 13.25 -6.72
N PHE A 467 -4.65 13.35 -8.04
CA PHE A 467 -5.11 14.57 -8.67
C PHE A 467 -6.17 14.28 -9.72
N ILE A 468 -7.01 15.27 -9.93
CA ILE A 468 -8.16 15.23 -10.79
C ILE A 468 -7.83 16.04 -12.03
N ALA A 469 -7.98 15.40 -13.18
CA ALA A 469 -7.91 16.02 -14.48
C ALA A 469 -9.32 16.19 -15.05
N VAL A 470 -9.52 17.24 -15.83
CA VAL A 470 -10.77 17.48 -16.55
C VAL A 470 -10.47 17.77 -18.01
N LYS A 471 -11.41 17.41 -18.88
CA LYS A 471 -11.32 17.78 -20.31
C LYS A 471 -11.16 19.30 -20.45
N PRO A 472 -10.41 19.79 -21.45
CA PRO A 472 -10.26 21.23 -21.69
C PRO A 472 -11.63 21.94 -21.75
N GLY A 473 -11.76 23.05 -21.00
CA GLY A 473 -13.00 23.83 -20.93
C GLY A 473 -14.07 23.29 -19.97
N GLN A 474 -13.80 22.19 -19.25
CA GLN A 474 -14.68 21.65 -18.22
C GLN A 474 -14.16 21.97 -16.80
N LEU A 475 -15.05 21.84 -15.82
CA LEU A 475 -14.75 21.99 -14.39
C LEU A 475 -15.03 20.66 -13.69
N TYR A 476 -14.28 20.36 -12.64
CA TYR A 476 -14.52 19.17 -11.83
C TYR A 476 -15.64 19.44 -10.82
N ASP A 477 -16.42 18.41 -10.54
CA ASP A 477 -17.39 18.34 -9.45
C ASP A 477 -17.24 16.96 -8.82
N LEU A 478 -16.88 16.92 -7.54
CA LEU A 478 -16.54 15.69 -6.84
C LEU A 478 -17.00 15.70 -5.38
N GLU A 479 -17.37 14.53 -4.90
CA GLU A 479 -17.68 14.25 -3.50
C GLU A 479 -16.84 13.07 -3.03
N ILE A 480 -16.09 13.27 -1.95
CA ILE A 480 -15.30 12.24 -1.29
C ILE A 480 -15.99 11.88 0.03
N THR A 481 -16.28 10.61 0.23
CA THR A 481 -16.80 10.08 1.50
C THR A 481 -15.63 9.74 2.42
N THR A 482 -15.57 10.35 3.59
CA THR A 482 -14.51 10.13 4.59
C THR A 482 -14.69 8.76 5.26
N PRO A 483 -13.67 8.24 5.96
CA PRO A 483 -13.88 7.25 7.01
C PRO A 483 -14.78 7.83 8.13
N PRO A 484 -15.33 7.00 9.04
CA PRO A 484 -16.15 7.50 10.12
C PRO A 484 -15.31 8.39 11.03
N ILE A 485 -15.80 9.59 11.31
CA ILE A 485 -15.15 10.53 12.21
C ILE A 485 -15.84 10.41 13.57
N PRO A 486 -15.13 10.14 14.67
CA PRO A 486 -15.73 10.10 15.99
C PRO A 486 -16.50 11.39 16.31
N ALA A 487 -17.58 11.27 17.08
CA ALA A 487 -18.33 12.44 17.51
C ALA A 487 -17.42 13.44 18.25
N GLY A 488 -17.55 14.73 17.94
CA GLY A 488 -16.70 15.76 18.52
C GLY A 488 -16.60 17.01 17.66
N THR A 489 -15.79 17.96 18.10
CA THR A 489 -15.53 19.22 17.39
C THR A 489 -14.11 19.23 16.84
N TYR A 490 -13.99 19.38 15.51
CA TYR A 490 -12.75 19.24 14.76
C TYR A 490 -12.47 20.47 13.91
N GLU A 491 -11.22 20.90 13.85
CA GLU A 491 -10.71 21.69 12.73
C GLU A 491 -10.43 20.75 11.56
N VAL A 492 -11.14 20.95 10.46
CA VAL A 492 -11.00 20.12 9.25
C VAL A 492 -10.02 20.81 8.30
N ARG A 493 -9.04 20.05 7.82
CA ARG A 493 -7.99 20.54 6.93
C ARG A 493 -7.77 19.60 5.76
N PHE A 494 -7.19 20.10 4.68
CA PHE A 494 -6.62 19.23 3.65
C PHE A 494 -5.23 19.71 3.26
N GLY A 495 -4.35 18.75 2.95
CA GLY A 495 -3.03 18.99 2.40
C GLY A 495 -3.05 19.03 0.88
N PHE A 496 -2.29 19.95 0.30
CA PHE A 496 -2.08 20.01 -1.15
C PHE A 496 -0.72 20.60 -1.50
N GLN A 497 -0.31 20.36 -2.74
CA GLN A 497 0.86 20.93 -3.35
C GLN A 497 0.49 21.84 -4.54
N SER A 498 0.89 23.11 -4.45
CA SER A 498 0.87 24.05 -5.57
C SER A 498 1.98 23.74 -6.57
N ASN A 499 1.64 23.73 -7.86
CA ASN A 499 2.60 23.48 -8.94
C ASN A 499 2.31 24.24 -10.25
N GLY A 500 1.51 25.30 -10.18
CA GLY A 500 1.14 26.13 -11.34
C GLY A 500 0.14 25.50 -12.32
N ARG A 501 -0.28 24.25 -12.12
CA ARG A 501 -1.29 23.56 -12.94
C ARG A 501 -2.64 23.39 -12.24
N ARG A 502 -2.77 23.86 -11.01
CA ARG A 502 -3.98 23.69 -10.22
C ARG A 502 -5.07 24.66 -10.65
N GLY A 503 -6.29 24.45 -10.18
CA GLY A 503 -7.42 25.35 -10.39
C GLY A 503 -7.84 26.11 -9.12
N VAL A 504 -8.90 26.88 -9.24
CA VAL A 504 -9.66 27.42 -8.10
C VAL A 504 -10.74 26.43 -7.72
N ALA A 505 -10.87 26.11 -6.43
CA ALA A 505 -11.83 25.15 -5.89
C ALA A 505 -12.69 25.77 -4.77
N GLN A 506 -14.01 25.53 -4.79
CA GLN A 506 -14.88 25.72 -3.63
C GLN A 506 -15.06 24.39 -2.91
N PHE A 507 -14.84 24.39 -1.60
CA PHE A 507 -15.04 23.22 -0.74
C PHE A 507 -16.39 23.25 -0.05
N TYR A 508 -16.87 22.06 0.30
CA TYR A 508 -18.08 21.83 1.06
C TYR A 508 -17.82 20.72 2.08
N VAL A 509 -18.36 20.86 3.28
CA VAL A 509 -18.45 19.78 4.29
C VAL A 509 -19.92 19.52 4.52
N ASP A 510 -20.36 18.29 4.25
CA ASP A 510 -21.76 17.86 4.32
C ASP A 510 -22.71 18.79 3.54
N GLY A 511 -22.27 19.20 2.34
CA GLY A 511 -23.02 20.10 1.45
C GLY A 511 -23.00 21.58 1.86
N ILE A 512 -22.39 21.94 2.99
CA ILE A 512 -22.26 23.32 3.44
C ILE A 512 -20.97 23.94 2.88
N PRO A 513 -21.03 25.07 2.16
CA PRO A 513 -19.83 25.74 1.65
C PRO A 513 -18.83 26.08 2.76
N SER A 514 -17.58 25.67 2.57
CA SER A 514 -16.49 25.82 3.52
C SER A 514 -15.54 26.94 3.10
N GLY A 515 -15.63 28.08 3.77
CA GLY A 515 -14.80 29.25 3.48
C GLY A 515 -14.97 29.81 2.07
N VAL A 516 -14.02 30.64 1.65
CA VAL A 516 -13.98 31.21 0.28
C VAL A 516 -13.28 30.27 -0.69
N PRO A 517 -13.53 30.39 -2.01
CA PRO A 517 -12.81 29.59 -2.99
C PRO A 517 -11.29 29.70 -2.88
N VAL A 518 -10.62 28.56 -2.99
CA VAL A 518 -9.18 28.42 -2.80
C VAL A 518 -8.50 28.34 -4.17
N ASN A 519 -7.62 29.29 -4.45
CA ASN A 519 -6.71 29.15 -5.59
C ASN A 519 -5.54 28.25 -5.20
N LEU A 520 -5.53 27.03 -5.72
CA LEU A 520 -4.54 26.00 -5.39
C LEU A 520 -3.18 26.22 -6.07
N ASN A 521 -3.04 27.25 -6.92
CA ASN A 521 -1.74 27.68 -7.46
C ASN A 521 -1.05 28.73 -6.60
N THR A 522 -1.75 29.38 -5.68
CA THR A 522 -1.15 30.43 -4.85
C THR A 522 -0.08 29.79 -3.95
N LEU A 523 1.17 30.23 -4.12
CA LEU A 523 2.27 29.85 -3.25
C LEU A 523 2.08 30.48 -1.87
N GLY A 524 2.58 29.81 -0.83
CA GLY A 524 2.47 30.28 0.54
C GLY A 524 3.11 31.65 0.78
N THR A 525 4.09 32.05 -0.02
CA THR A 525 4.75 33.36 0.06
C THR A 525 3.84 34.52 -0.31
N ASP A 526 2.65 34.26 -0.86
CA ASP A 526 1.62 35.28 -1.03
C ASP A 526 1.22 35.89 0.31
N ILE A 527 1.02 37.21 0.34
CA ILE A 527 0.69 37.93 1.58
C ILE A 527 -0.63 37.46 2.21
N GLY A 528 -1.58 36.95 1.41
CA GLY A 528 -2.83 36.37 1.90
C GLY A 528 -2.63 35.04 2.63
N ILE A 529 -1.53 34.33 2.39
CA ILE A 529 -1.19 33.07 3.06
C ILE A 529 -0.15 33.30 4.16
N GLY A 530 0.92 34.04 3.86
CA GLY A 530 1.89 34.51 4.85
C GLY A 530 2.96 33.54 5.27
N TYR A 531 3.31 32.57 4.42
CA TYR A 531 4.44 31.67 4.68
C TYR A 531 5.74 32.45 4.79
N GLU A 532 6.50 32.18 5.86
CA GLU A 532 7.90 32.54 5.99
C GLU A 532 8.76 31.29 6.11
N SER A 533 9.92 31.29 5.45
CA SER A 533 10.87 30.19 5.58
C SER A 533 11.37 30.08 7.02
N ILE A 534 11.37 28.86 7.56
CA ILE A 534 11.92 28.58 8.89
C ILE A 534 13.37 29.06 8.96
N GLY A 535 13.73 29.68 10.08
CA GLY A 535 15.06 30.28 10.30
C GLY A 535 15.28 31.64 9.64
N SER A 536 14.36 32.16 8.81
CA SER A 536 14.52 33.48 8.18
C SER A 536 14.28 34.65 9.13
N ASN A 537 13.47 34.45 10.18
CA ASN A 537 13.22 35.43 11.22
C ASN A 537 14.00 35.07 12.50
N PRO A 538 14.99 35.87 12.93
CA PRO A 538 15.74 35.60 14.15
C PRO A 538 14.90 35.61 15.44
N ALA A 539 13.74 36.27 15.42
CA ALA A 539 12.80 36.29 16.55
C ALA A 539 11.84 35.08 16.55
N ASP A 540 11.79 34.32 15.46
CA ASP A 540 10.95 33.13 15.28
C ASP A 540 11.72 32.04 14.51
N LEU A 541 12.85 31.59 15.08
CA LEU A 541 13.78 30.67 14.41
C LEU A 541 13.12 29.37 13.95
N PHE A 542 12.13 28.88 14.70
CA PHE A 542 11.41 27.64 14.40
C PHE A 542 10.11 27.87 13.62
N GLY A 543 9.73 29.13 13.34
CA GLY A 543 8.57 29.49 12.54
C GLY A 543 7.21 29.28 13.23
N TYR A 544 7.17 29.17 14.57
CA TYR A 544 5.96 28.89 15.33
C TYR A 544 5.00 30.09 15.38
N GLU A 545 5.53 31.31 15.50
CA GLU A 545 4.71 32.52 15.45
C GLU A 545 4.17 32.72 14.03
N ASN A 546 4.98 32.45 13.01
CA ASN A 546 4.52 32.44 11.63
C ASN A 546 3.43 31.36 11.39
N ASP A 547 3.55 30.17 11.98
CA ASP A 547 2.49 29.13 11.92
C ASP A 547 1.17 29.62 12.51
N LYS A 548 1.19 30.28 13.68
CA LYS A 548 0.00 30.91 14.27
C LYS A 548 -0.59 31.99 13.36
N MET A 549 0.25 32.83 12.75
CA MET A 549 -0.18 33.88 11.83
C MET A 549 -0.82 33.30 10.55
N MET A 550 -0.22 32.26 9.96
CA MET A 550 -0.79 31.56 8.81
C MET A 550 -2.14 30.93 9.18
N ARG A 551 -2.24 30.32 10.37
CA ARG A 551 -3.48 29.69 10.84
C ARG A 551 -4.61 30.71 10.96
N ASN A 552 -4.33 31.92 11.45
CA ASN A 552 -5.29 33.03 11.46
C ASN A 552 -5.75 33.46 10.05
N ARG A 553 -4.97 33.15 9.00
CA ARG A 553 -5.34 33.35 7.59
C ARG A 553 -6.00 32.11 6.97
N GLY A 554 -6.20 31.06 7.76
CA GLY A 554 -6.81 29.80 7.35
C GLY A 554 -5.86 28.87 6.58
N TYR A 555 -4.55 28.97 6.81
CA TYR A 555 -3.52 28.13 6.21
C TYR A 555 -2.53 27.61 7.25
N MET A 556 -1.84 26.53 6.95
CA MET A 556 -0.68 26.08 7.72
C MET A 556 0.41 25.61 6.76
N LYS A 557 1.66 25.58 7.22
CA LYS A 557 2.76 24.94 6.48
C LYS A 557 2.46 23.45 6.26
N GLY A 558 3.10 22.86 5.25
CA GLY A 558 3.13 21.42 5.07
C GLY A 558 3.63 20.69 6.33
N PRO A 559 3.25 19.42 6.53
CA PRO A 559 3.72 18.65 7.69
C PRO A 559 5.25 18.51 7.73
N GLY A 560 5.83 18.54 8.94
CA GLY A 560 7.25 18.24 9.16
C GLY A 560 7.60 16.74 9.04
N SER A 561 6.60 15.87 8.87
CA SER A 561 6.75 14.41 8.92
C SER A 561 7.18 13.78 7.59
N PHE A 562 7.18 14.51 6.48
CA PHE A 562 7.62 13.99 5.19
C PHE A 562 8.41 15.00 4.35
N LYS A 563 9.08 14.49 3.32
CA LYS A 563 9.92 15.22 2.34
C LYS A 563 9.86 14.55 0.97
N SER A 564 10.39 15.21 -0.06
CA SER A 564 10.81 14.56 -1.30
C SER A 564 12.17 13.90 -1.12
N ILE A 565 12.40 12.80 -1.84
CA ILE A 565 13.67 12.06 -1.82
C ILE A 565 14.64 12.62 -2.86
N ASN A 566 14.15 13.00 -4.04
CA ASN A 566 14.98 13.47 -5.14
C ASN A 566 15.44 14.91 -4.93
N SER A 567 16.73 15.09 -4.66
CA SER A 567 17.33 16.39 -4.35
C SER A 567 17.47 17.33 -5.57
N SER A 568 17.28 16.82 -6.79
CA SER A 568 17.25 17.66 -8.00
C SER A 568 15.91 18.36 -8.20
N TRP A 569 14.85 17.89 -7.53
CA TRP A 569 13.51 18.47 -7.59
C TRP A 569 13.21 19.37 -6.39
N TYR A 570 13.66 18.94 -5.20
CA TYR A 570 13.44 19.66 -3.95
C TYR A 570 14.70 19.63 -3.10
N THR A 571 14.80 20.48 -2.08
CA THR A 571 16.00 20.58 -1.24
C THR A 571 16.27 19.34 -0.37
N GLY A 572 15.32 18.40 -0.29
CA GLY A 572 15.37 17.26 0.64
C GLY A 572 14.94 17.60 2.07
N GLU A 573 14.60 18.87 2.32
CA GLU A 573 14.00 19.34 3.57
C GLU A 573 12.56 18.86 3.72
N SER A 574 12.02 18.95 4.94
CA SER A 574 10.61 18.60 5.16
C SER A 574 9.66 19.50 4.38
N ALA A 575 8.45 18.99 4.10
CA ALA A 575 7.41 19.74 3.40
C ALA A 575 7.05 21.06 4.10
N ARG A 576 7.31 21.15 5.42
CA ARG A 576 7.20 22.40 6.20
C ARG A 576 8.11 23.52 5.69
N HIS A 577 9.24 23.22 5.06
CA HIS A 577 10.17 24.19 4.49
C HIS A 577 9.84 24.61 3.05
N ASN A 578 8.73 24.11 2.48
CA ASN A 578 8.36 24.38 1.11
C ASN A 578 7.07 25.21 1.03
N ALA A 579 7.17 26.42 0.48
CA ALA A 579 6.02 27.32 0.31
C ALA A 579 4.94 26.80 -0.66
N GLY A 580 5.24 25.77 -1.46
CA GLY A 580 4.26 25.11 -2.32
C GLY A 580 3.45 24.02 -1.61
N ASN A 581 3.89 23.54 -0.44
CA ASN A 581 3.21 22.51 0.33
C ASN A 581 2.47 23.15 1.50
N LEU A 582 1.15 23.10 1.44
CA LEU A 582 0.28 23.83 2.35
C LEU A 582 -0.83 22.94 2.86
N ARG A 583 -1.31 23.27 4.05
CA ARG A 583 -2.58 22.77 4.56
C ARG A 583 -3.57 23.92 4.57
N LYS A 584 -4.76 23.70 4.01
CA LYS A 584 -5.84 24.67 4.04
C LYS A 584 -6.83 24.26 5.12
N ILE A 585 -7.17 25.20 6.01
CA ILE A 585 -8.22 25.03 7.00
C ILE A 585 -9.56 25.30 6.33
N LEU A 586 -10.44 24.30 6.33
CA LEU A 586 -11.80 24.40 5.79
C LEU A 586 -12.77 25.02 6.80
N GLY A 587 -12.48 24.89 8.09
CA GLY A 587 -13.27 25.42 9.19
C GLY A 587 -13.28 24.51 10.40
N THR A 588 -14.07 24.89 11.41
CA THR A 588 -14.33 24.08 12.59
C THR A 588 -15.76 23.54 12.53
N TYR A 589 -15.90 22.23 12.64
CA TYR A 589 -17.17 21.52 12.49
C TYR A 589 -17.43 20.67 13.74
N SER A 590 -18.69 20.56 14.15
CA SER A 590 -19.11 19.67 15.23
C SER A 590 -19.94 18.53 14.66
N PHE A 591 -19.43 17.32 14.80
CA PHE A 591 -20.10 16.09 14.39
C PHE A 591 -20.78 15.48 15.61
N LEU A 592 -22.10 15.30 15.53
CA LEU A 592 -22.90 14.86 16.68
C LEU A 592 -22.82 13.36 16.91
N ASN A 593 -22.56 12.59 15.86
CA ASN A 593 -22.46 11.14 15.88
C ASN A 593 -21.18 10.71 15.17
N THR A 594 -20.69 9.53 15.53
CA THR A 594 -19.64 8.87 14.76
C THR A 594 -20.22 8.35 13.45
N GLU A 595 -19.87 8.96 12.32
CA GLU A 595 -20.36 8.59 10.99
C GLU A 595 -19.42 9.05 9.87
N ASN A 596 -19.63 8.55 8.67
CA ASN A 596 -18.93 9.04 7.47
C ASN A 596 -19.48 10.43 7.08
N HIS A 597 -18.60 11.32 6.62
CA HIS A 597 -18.96 12.66 6.17
C HIS A 597 -18.60 12.87 4.69
N ILE A 598 -19.19 13.89 4.06
CA ILE A 598 -18.96 14.20 2.65
C ILE A 598 -18.10 15.47 2.52
N ILE A 599 -16.96 15.34 1.85
CA ILE A 599 -16.15 16.47 1.39
C ILE A 599 -16.46 16.72 -0.08
N GLY A 600 -17.22 17.78 -0.36
CA GLY A 600 -17.54 18.21 -1.71
C GLY A 600 -16.53 19.22 -2.24
N VAL A 601 -16.19 19.14 -3.53
CA VAL A 601 -15.29 20.08 -4.18
C VAL A 601 -15.79 20.43 -5.59
N LYS A 602 -15.93 21.73 -5.86
CA LYS A 602 -16.32 22.25 -7.17
C LYS A 602 -15.25 23.14 -7.74
N GLY A 603 -14.82 22.85 -8.96
CA GLY A 603 -13.89 23.69 -9.71
C GLY A 603 -14.58 24.97 -10.14
N LEU A 604 -13.89 26.10 -9.99
CA LEU A 604 -14.33 27.42 -10.45
C LEU A 604 -13.43 27.99 -11.56
N SER A 605 -12.32 27.32 -11.86
CA SER A 605 -11.47 27.62 -13.00
C SER A 605 -10.96 26.32 -13.62
N SER A 606 -10.43 26.41 -14.85
CA SER A 606 -9.65 25.32 -15.41
C SER A 606 -8.42 25.04 -14.55
N GLY A 607 -7.91 23.80 -14.66
CA GLY A 607 -6.75 23.32 -13.90
C GLY A 607 -7.05 22.00 -13.20
N GLN A 608 -6.00 21.42 -12.63
CA GLN A 608 -6.09 20.19 -11.84
C GLN A 608 -6.57 20.49 -10.42
N PHE A 609 -7.27 19.54 -9.80
CA PHE A 609 -7.45 19.54 -8.35
C PHE A 609 -6.56 18.47 -7.76
N GLN A 610 -5.74 18.81 -6.78
CA GLN A 610 -4.90 17.81 -6.09
C GLN A 610 -5.22 17.84 -4.61
N ILE A 611 -5.31 16.65 -4.04
CA ILE A 611 -5.50 16.45 -2.62
C ILE A 611 -4.58 15.32 -2.15
N ASP A 612 -3.85 15.58 -1.08
CA ASP A 612 -2.82 14.67 -0.56
C ASP A 612 -3.38 13.86 0.61
N PHE A 613 -3.81 14.58 1.65
CA PHE A 613 -4.41 14.03 2.84
C PHE A 613 -5.50 14.95 3.37
N ILE A 614 -6.42 14.41 4.16
CA ILE A 614 -7.43 15.15 4.92
C ILE A 614 -7.12 14.98 6.42
N GLU A 615 -7.28 16.04 7.19
CA GLU A 615 -7.09 16.02 8.64
C GLU A 615 -8.37 16.41 9.38
N PHE A 616 -8.66 15.67 10.43
CA PHE A 616 -9.63 16.01 11.45
C PHE A 616 -8.86 16.19 12.76
N VAL A 617 -8.73 17.44 13.20
CA VAL A 617 -7.96 17.78 14.40
C VAL A 617 -8.91 18.15 15.52
N PRO A 618 -9.00 17.35 16.61
CA PRO A 618 -9.82 17.71 17.76
C PRO A 618 -9.45 19.09 18.28
N THR A 619 -10.45 19.89 18.63
CA THR A 619 -10.20 21.26 19.11
C THR A 619 -9.36 21.33 20.38
N SER A 620 -9.36 20.26 21.18
CA SER A 620 -8.56 20.10 22.40
C SER A 620 -7.04 20.00 22.16
N VAL A 621 -6.59 19.67 20.95
CA VAL A 621 -5.15 19.48 20.66
C VAL A 621 -4.55 20.53 19.72
N LEU A 622 -5.37 21.49 19.25
CA LEU A 622 -4.97 22.50 18.27
C LEU A 622 -3.77 23.36 18.68
N GLU A 623 -3.58 23.57 19.98
CA GLU A 623 -2.49 24.40 20.51
C GLU A 623 -1.14 23.66 20.58
N PHE A 624 -1.13 22.33 20.47
CA PHE A 624 0.07 21.50 20.67
C PHE A 624 0.44 20.66 19.44
N GLU A 625 -0.46 20.53 18.47
CA GLU A 625 -0.28 19.71 17.29
C GLU A 625 0.73 20.33 16.30
N ASP A 626 1.68 19.52 15.81
CA ASP A 626 2.76 19.88 14.87
C ASP A 626 3.76 20.96 15.34
N ILE A 627 3.80 21.22 16.65
CA ILE A 627 4.88 21.98 17.28
C ILE A 627 6.01 20.98 17.59
N TYR A 628 6.83 20.66 16.58
CA TYR A 628 8.08 19.89 16.75
C TYR A 628 9.28 20.80 16.93
#